data_AF-A0A4S4N3G8-F1
#
_entry.id   AF-A0A4S4N3G8-F1
#
_cell.length_a   1.000
_cell.length_b   1.000
_cell.length_c   1.000
_cell.angle_alpha   90.00
_cell.angle_beta   90.00
_cell.angle_gamma   90.00
#
_symmetry.space_group_name_H-M   'P 1'
#
loop_
_entity.id
_entity.type
_entity.pdbx_description
1 polymer ?
#
loop_
_entity_poly.entity_id
_entity_poly.type
_entity_poly.pdbx_seq_one_letter_code
_entity_poly.pdbx_strand_id
1 'polypeptide(L)'
;MSMLARRAALRALPRTRGYTTTTTDVAKTNYHEKQAALSAHAGEASELWRRISFYVCLPGIVVAALWVRNVEAEHAEHENHIRAENDGHLPEPPHYEYLNKRLKPFPWGKNSLFFNAHIQKDLEAEE
;
A
#
# COMPACT_ATOMS: atom_id res chain seq x y z
N MET A 1 -45.12 30.49 -49.74
CA MET A 1 -45.49 29.62 -48.60
C MET A 1 -44.38 29.68 -47.56
N SER A 2 -44.57 30.50 -46.52
CA SER A 2 -43.51 30.99 -45.62
C SER A 2 -42.89 29.90 -44.74
N MET A 3 -41.55 29.82 -44.71
CA MET A 3 -40.74 28.97 -43.81
C MET A 3 -41.01 29.25 -42.31
N LEU A 4 -41.57 30.43 -41.98
CA LEU A 4 -41.91 30.82 -40.61
C LEU A 4 -43.14 30.07 -40.09
N ALA A 5 -44.11 29.78 -40.95
CA ALA A 5 -45.33 29.06 -40.57
C ALA A 5 -45.03 27.58 -40.21
N ARG A 6 -44.04 26.96 -40.88
CA ARG A 6 -43.60 25.58 -40.59
C ARG A 6 -42.89 25.44 -39.24
N ARG A 7 -42.15 26.47 -38.80
CA ARG A 7 -41.48 26.48 -37.49
C ARG A 7 -42.45 26.71 -36.32
N ALA A 8 -43.51 27.49 -36.52
CA ALA A 8 -44.54 27.70 -35.52
C ALA A 8 -45.39 26.43 -35.28
N ALA A 9 -45.73 25.69 -36.34
CA ALA A 9 -46.51 24.46 -36.24
C ALA A 9 -45.80 23.33 -35.45
N LEU A 10 -44.46 23.25 -35.51
CA LEU A 10 -43.67 22.27 -34.75
C LEU A 10 -43.57 22.60 -33.24
N ARG A 11 -43.85 23.85 -32.84
CA ARG A 11 -43.86 24.28 -31.43
C ARG A 11 -45.22 24.07 -30.76
N ALA A 12 -46.29 23.93 -31.55
CA ALA A 12 -47.66 23.76 -31.07
C ALA A 12 -48.05 22.29 -30.85
N LEU A 13 -47.22 21.33 -31.29
CA LEU A 13 -47.40 19.94 -30.92
C LEU A 13 -47.02 19.78 -29.44
N PRO A 14 -47.89 19.19 -28.59
CA PRO A 14 -47.53 18.91 -27.21
C PRO A 14 -46.34 17.95 -27.24
N ARG A 15 -45.15 18.48 -26.93
CA ARG A 15 -43.98 17.67 -26.66
C ARG A 15 -44.28 16.98 -25.35
N THR A 16 -44.83 15.77 -25.42
CA THR A 16 -45.00 14.91 -24.27
C THR A 16 -43.60 14.74 -23.69
N ARG A 17 -43.34 15.47 -22.61
CA ARG A 17 -42.17 15.21 -21.77
C ARG A 17 -42.46 13.83 -21.22
N GLY A 18 -41.88 12.80 -21.84
CA GLY A 18 -41.91 11.45 -21.33
C GLY A 18 -41.34 11.54 -19.92
N TYR A 19 -42.21 11.62 -18.93
CA TYR A 19 -41.81 11.41 -17.56
C TYR A 19 -41.22 10.01 -17.55
N THR A 20 -39.99 9.88 -17.09
CA THR A 20 -39.41 8.58 -16.76
C THR A 20 -40.32 7.99 -15.68
N THR A 21 -41.32 7.21 -16.08
CA THR A 21 -42.24 6.53 -15.16
C THR A 21 -41.55 5.32 -14.58
N THR A 22 -40.42 5.54 -13.91
CA THR A 22 -40.05 4.66 -12.82
C THR A 22 -40.93 5.12 -11.67
N THR A 23 -42.09 4.47 -11.48
CA THR A 23 -42.86 4.67 -10.25
C THR A 23 -41.93 4.44 -9.06
N THR A 24 -42.15 5.12 -7.93
CA THR A 24 -41.28 4.99 -6.75
C THR A 24 -41.10 3.52 -6.34
N ASP A 25 -42.08 2.67 -6.61
CA ASP A 25 -42.02 1.23 -6.38
C ASP A 25 -41.14 0.49 -7.39
N VAL A 26 -41.16 0.86 -8.69
CA VAL A 26 -40.21 0.35 -9.69
C VAL A 26 -38.78 0.86 -9.40
N ALA A 27 -38.62 2.05 -8.84
CA ALA A 27 -37.29 2.58 -8.46
C ALA A 27 -36.74 1.86 -7.22
N LYS A 28 -37.60 1.57 -6.22
CA LYS A 28 -37.24 0.80 -5.03
C LYS A 28 -36.90 -0.64 -5.36
N THR A 29 -37.73 -1.33 -6.16
CA THR A 29 -37.46 -2.72 -6.61
C THR A 29 -36.14 -2.81 -7.37
N ASN A 30 -35.88 -1.90 -8.32
CA ASN A 30 -34.58 -1.80 -9.01
C ASN A 30 -33.39 -1.56 -8.06
N TYR A 31 -33.56 -0.80 -6.97
CA TYR A 31 -32.51 -0.59 -5.99
C TYR A 31 -32.26 -1.85 -5.14
N HIS A 32 -33.32 -2.50 -4.66
CA HIS A 32 -33.21 -3.73 -3.88
C HIS A 32 -32.57 -4.87 -4.68
N GLU A 33 -32.93 -5.02 -5.97
CA GLU A 33 -32.33 -5.99 -6.87
C GLU A 33 -30.83 -5.71 -7.10
N LYS A 34 -30.46 -4.44 -7.32
CA LYS A 34 -29.06 -4.04 -7.45
C LYS A 34 -28.26 -4.30 -6.17
N GLN A 35 -28.84 -4.04 -5.00
CA GLN A 35 -28.19 -4.30 -3.72
C GLN A 35 -28.02 -5.79 -3.47
N ALA A 36 -29.01 -6.61 -3.80
CA ALA A 36 -28.90 -8.06 -3.73
C ALA A 36 -27.79 -8.58 -4.66
N ALA A 37 -27.73 -8.08 -5.90
CA ALA A 37 -26.68 -8.43 -6.86
C ALA A 37 -25.28 -8.00 -6.38
N LEU A 38 -25.14 -6.79 -5.82
CA LEU A 38 -23.89 -6.31 -5.23
C LEU A 38 -23.45 -7.17 -4.04
N SER A 39 -24.38 -7.53 -3.16
CA SER A 39 -24.09 -8.39 -2.01
C SER A 39 -23.64 -9.78 -2.44
N ALA A 40 -24.29 -10.37 -3.45
CA ALA A 40 -23.89 -11.67 -4.01
C ALA A 40 -22.48 -11.60 -4.63
N HIS A 41 -22.24 -10.59 -5.49
CA HIS A 41 -20.94 -10.37 -6.09
C HIS A 41 -19.84 -10.13 -5.05
N ALA A 42 -20.12 -9.36 -3.99
CA ALA A 42 -19.17 -9.14 -2.90
C ALA A 42 -18.82 -10.45 -2.16
N GLY A 43 -19.80 -11.33 -1.97
CA GLY A 43 -19.57 -12.66 -1.39
C GLY A 43 -18.65 -13.51 -2.26
N GLU A 44 -18.92 -13.60 -3.56
CA GLU A 44 -18.09 -14.35 -4.51
C GLU A 44 -16.67 -13.77 -4.64
N ALA A 45 -16.55 -12.45 -4.75
CA ALA A 45 -15.27 -11.77 -4.82
C ALA A 45 -14.45 -11.97 -3.54
N SER A 46 -15.07 -11.87 -2.36
CA SER A 46 -14.39 -12.08 -1.07
C SER A 46 -13.88 -13.52 -0.95
N GLU A 47 -14.68 -14.50 -1.38
CA GLU A 47 -14.30 -15.90 -1.39
C GLU A 47 -13.14 -16.18 -2.37
N LEU A 48 -13.14 -15.55 -3.55
CA LEU A 48 -12.02 -15.61 -4.48
C LEU A 48 -10.73 -15.05 -3.85
N TRP A 49 -10.78 -13.86 -3.24
CA TRP A 49 -9.62 -13.24 -2.61
C TRP A 49 -9.11 -14.06 -1.43
N ARG A 50 -10.00 -14.63 -0.62
CA ARG A 50 -9.64 -15.55 0.46
C ARG A 50 -8.81 -16.72 -0.06
N ARG A 51 -9.24 -17.33 -1.18
CA ARG A 51 -8.50 -18.43 -1.82
C ARG A 51 -7.14 -17.97 -2.33
N ILE A 52 -7.04 -16.81 -2.99
CA ILE A 52 -5.75 -16.27 -3.45
C ILE A 52 -4.80 -16.06 -2.26
N SER A 53 -5.29 -15.48 -1.16
CA SER A 53 -4.48 -15.28 0.04
C SER A 53 -3.93 -16.60 0.60
N PHE A 54 -4.76 -17.65 0.70
CA PHE A 54 -4.34 -18.94 1.25
C PHE A 54 -3.52 -19.80 0.29
N TYR A 55 -3.84 -19.80 -1.00
CA TYR A 55 -3.23 -20.71 -1.97
C TYR A 55 -2.10 -20.10 -2.79
N VAL A 56 -1.96 -18.77 -2.77
CA VAL A 56 -0.88 -18.07 -3.49
C VAL A 56 -0.01 -17.30 -2.51
N CYS A 57 -0.60 -16.39 -1.73
CA CYS A 57 0.20 -15.51 -0.86
C CYS A 57 0.89 -16.29 0.26
N LEU A 58 0.20 -17.19 0.96
CA LEU A 58 0.83 -17.97 2.03
C LEU A 58 2.00 -18.85 1.52
N PRO A 59 1.86 -19.67 0.46
CA PRO A 59 3.00 -20.37 -0.11
C PRO A 59 4.13 -19.43 -0.54
N GLY A 60 3.80 -18.29 -1.15
CA GLY A 60 4.79 -17.27 -1.53
C GLY A 60 5.57 -16.74 -0.33
N ILE A 61 4.88 -16.45 0.79
CA ILE A 61 5.51 -16.02 2.05
C ILE A 61 6.42 -17.12 2.60
N VAL A 62 6.00 -18.39 2.56
CA VAL A 62 6.83 -19.50 3.04
C VAL A 62 8.13 -19.60 2.24
N VAL A 63 8.05 -19.56 0.92
CA VAL A 63 9.24 -19.61 0.05
C VAL A 63 10.16 -18.41 0.32
N ALA A 64 9.59 -17.20 0.39
CA ALA A 64 10.36 -16.00 0.69
C ALA A 64 11.02 -16.06 2.08
N ALA A 65 10.31 -16.55 3.10
CA ALA A 65 10.84 -16.68 4.45
C ALA A 65 12.02 -17.67 4.51
N LEU A 66 11.92 -18.80 3.79
CA LEU A 66 13.03 -19.75 3.69
C LEU A 66 14.25 -19.14 2.99
N TRP A 67 14.03 -18.38 1.92
CA TRP A 67 15.11 -17.70 1.21
C TRP A 67 15.77 -16.62 2.09
N VAL A 68 14.98 -15.74 2.73
CA VAL A 68 15.50 -14.72 3.64
C VAL A 68 16.27 -15.34 4.79
N ARG A 69 15.82 -16.46 5.35
CA ARG A 69 16.56 -17.18 6.40
C ARG A 69 17.96 -17.58 5.94
N ASN A 70 18.12 -18.03 4.70
CA ASN A 70 19.44 -18.42 4.18
C ASN A 70 20.34 -17.19 4.01
N VAL A 71 19.83 -16.12 3.41
CA VAL A 71 20.57 -14.86 3.25
C VAL A 71 20.98 -14.26 4.60
N GLU A 72 20.10 -14.34 5.60
CA GLU A 72 20.42 -13.86 6.94
C GLU A 72 21.48 -14.73 7.64
N ALA A 73 21.49 -16.04 7.39
CA ALA A 73 22.56 -16.92 7.87
C ALA A 73 23.90 -16.55 7.21
N GLU A 74 23.92 -16.26 5.91
CA GLU A 74 25.11 -15.78 5.20
C GLU A 74 25.60 -14.43 5.76
N HIS A 75 24.70 -13.49 6.07
CA HIS A 75 25.06 -12.24 6.74
C HIS A 75 25.68 -12.48 8.12
N ALA A 76 25.09 -13.35 8.94
CA ALA A 76 25.61 -13.68 10.26
C ALA A 76 27.00 -14.33 10.19
N GLU A 77 27.22 -15.23 9.23
CA GLU A 77 28.53 -15.84 8.98
C GLU A 77 29.56 -14.79 8.56
N HIS A 78 29.21 -13.88 7.66
CA HIS A 78 30.10 -12.80 7.23
C HIS A 78 30.48 -11.86 8.39
N GLU A 79 29.52 -11.46 9.21
CA GLU A 79 29.81 -10.66 10.41
C GLU A 79 30.73 -11.40 11.39
N ASN A 80 30.54 -12.72 11.55
CA ASN A 80 31.39 -13.53 12.41
C ASN A 80 32.81 -13.65 11.87
N HIS A 81 32.98 -13.78 10.54
CA HIS A 81 34.30 -13.75 9.91
C HIS A 81 34.99 -12.40 10.11
N ILE A 82 34.30 -11.28 9.88
CA ILE A 82 34.85 -9.95 10.12
C ILE A 82 35.26 -9.80 11.59
N ARG A 83 34.43 -10.24 12.53
CA ARG A 83 34.80 -10.22 13.96
C ARG A 83 36.03 -11.07 14.25
N ALA A 84 36.13 -12.26 13.67
CA ALA A 84 37.28 -13.14 13.87
C ALA A 84 38.59 -12.54 13.32
N GLU A 85 38.52 -11.79 12.23
CA GLU A 85 39.67 -11.06 11.65
C GLU A 85 40.08 -9.82 12.47
N ASN A 86 39.16 -9.29 13.29
CA ASN A 86 39.35 -8.07 14.08
C ASN A 86 39.25 -8.39 15.59
N ASP A 87 40.03 -9.35 16.10
CA ASP A 87 40.14 -9.70 17.53
C ASP A 87 38.80 -9.86 18.29
N GLY A 88 37.77 -10.37 17.61
CA GLY A 88 36.44 -10.61 18.17
C GLY A 88 35.51 -9.39 18.21
N HIS A 89 35.92 -8.24 17.69
CA HIS A 89 35.10 -7.03 17.59
C HIS A 89 34.83 -6.64 16.13
N LEU A 90 33.73 -5.92 15.87
CA LEU A 90 33.51 -5.36 14.54
C LEU A 90 34.45 -4.15 14.36
N PRO A 91 35.07 -3.99 13.18
CA PRO A 91 35.92 -2.84 12.91
C PRO A 91 35.11 -1.55 13.02
N GLU A 92 35.76 -0.50 13.51
CA GLU A 92 35.10 0.80 13.60
C GLU A 92 34.73 1.30 12.18
N PRO A 93 33.50 1.79 11.96
CA PRO A 93 33.11 2.33 10.66
C PRO A 93 34.05 3.47 10.22
N PRO A 94 34.36 3.60 8.92
CA PRO A 94 35.27 4.65 8.45
C PRO A 94 34.73 6.06 8.75
N HIS A 95 35.59 6.91 9.29
CA HIS A 95 35.25 8.29 9.68
C HIS A 95 35.32 9.27 8.51
N TYR A 96 34.40 9.14 7.56
CA TYR A 96 34.28 10.15 6.51
C TYR A 96 33.49 11.38 7.00
N GLU A 97 33.89 12.58 6.58
CA GLU A 97 33.27 13.86 7.00
C GLU A 97 31.77 13.97 6.72
N TYR A 98 31.28 13.21 5.73
CA TYR A 98 29.87 13.18 5.35
C TYR A 98 29.06 12.15 6.16
N LEU A 99 29.70 11.21 6.84
CA LEU A 99 29.05 10.23 7.70
C LEU A 99 28.84 10.80 9.10
N ASN A 100 27.77 10.38 9.76
CA ASN A 100 27.43 10.78 11.14
C ASN A 100 27.42 12.30 11.41
N LYS A 101 27.34 13.12 10.36
CA LYS A 101 27.29 14.58 10.50
C LYS A 101 26.09 15.01 11.33
N ARG A 102 26.34 15.91 12.28
CA ARG A 102 25.31 16.56 13.12
C ARG A 102 25.48 18.06 13.05
N LEU A 103 24.58 18.74 12.33
CA LEU A 103 24.52 20.21 12.29
C LEU A 103 23.74 20.78 13.48
N LYS A 104 22.72 20.04 13.94
CA LYS A 104 21.90 20.35 15.11
C LYS A 104 21.69 19.05 15.89
N PRO A 105 21.75 19.06 17.23
CA PRO A 105 21.47 17.86 18.04
C PRO A 105 20.01 17.42 17.89
N PHE A 106 19.75 16.12 18.05
CA PHE A 106 18.38 15.63 18.18
C PHE A 106 17.84 15.98 19.57
N PRO A 107 16.51 16.08 19.75
CA PRO A 107 15.93 16.50 21.02
C PRO A 107 16.00 15.42 22.13
N TRP A 108 16.50 14.22 21.85
CA TRP A 108 16.63 13.11 22.82
C TRP A 108 18.07 12.60 23.01
N GLY A 109 19.06 13.18 22.31
CA GLY A 109 20.46 12.71 22.30
C GLY A 109 21.13 12.89 20.93
N LYS A 110 22.38 12.47 20.78
CA LYS A 110 23.17 12.55 19.52
C LYS A 110 22.93 11.36 18.60
N ASN A 111 22.62 10.21 19.19
CA ASN A 111 22.34 8.97 18.46
C ASN A 111 20.92 8.95 17.86
N SER A 112 20.75 8.20 16.77
CA SER A 112 19.47 8.08 16.07
C SER A 112 18.45 7.27 16.90
N LEU A 113 17.17 7.32 16.52
CA LEU A 113 16.10 6.60 17.23
C LEU A 113 16.27 5.07 17.19
N PHE A 114 16.82 4.55 16.08
CA PHE A 114 17.13 3.13 15.89
C PHE A 114 18.64 2.89 15.96
N PHE A 115 19.29 3.52 16.93
CA PHE A 115 20.71 3.33 17.16
C PHE A 115 20.99 1.93 17.72
N ASN A 116 21.98 1.26 17.15
CA ASN A 116 22.49 -0.04 17.59
C ASN A 116 24.00 0.05 17.83
N ALA A 117 24.41 0.02 19.10
CA ALA A 117 25.80 0.12 19.54
C ALA A 117 26.70 -1.01 19.01
N HIS A 118 26.14 -2.12 18.55
CA HIS A 118 26.93 -3.22 17.98
C HIS A 118 27.44 -2.94 16.56
N ILE A 119 26.75 -2.09 15.79
CA ILE A 119 27.02 -1.88 14.35
C ILE A 119 27.22 -0.41 13.98
N GLN A 120 26.72 0.52 14.80
CA GLN A 120 26.79 1.95 14.56
C GLN A 120 27.75 2.59 15.54
N LYS A 121 28.52 3.56 15.04
CA LYS A 121 29.38 4.39 15.87
C LYS A 121 28.55 5.19 16.88
N ASP A 122 28.90 5.09 18.15
CA ASP A 122 28.33 5.90 19.22
C ASP A 122 28.87 7.34 19.14
N LEU A 123 27.98 8.33 19.01
CA LEU A 123 28.33 9.74 18.94
C LEU A 123 28.37 10.43 20.32
N GLU A 124 27.91 9.76 21.37
CA GLU A 124 27.99 10.27 22.75
C GLU A 124 29.35 9.96 23.39
N ALA A 125 30.02 8.88 22.97
CA ALA A 125 31.31 8.45 23.52
C ALA A 125 32.51 9.32 23.08
N GLU A 126 32.31 10.29 22.20
CA GLU A 126 33.36 11.23 21.72
C GLU A 126 33.40 12.56 22.49
N GLU A 127 32.68 12.68 23.60
CA GLU A 127 32.82 13.79 24.59
C GLU A 127 33.66 13.37 25.80
#